data_AF-A0A8W8JNW4-F1
#
_entry.id   AF-A0A8W8JNW4-F1
#
_cell.length_a   1.000
_cell.length_b   1.000
_cell.length_c   1.000
_cell.angle_alpha   90.00
_cell.angle_beta   90.00
_cell.angle_gamma   90.00
#
_symmetry.space_group_name_H-M   'P 1'
#
loop_
_entity.id
_entity.type
_entity.pdbx_description
1 polymer ?
#
loop_
_entity_poly.entity_id
_entity_poly.type
_entity_poly.pdbx_seq_one_letter_code
_entity_poly.pdbx_strand_id
1 'polypeptide(L)'
;MTDEIRNKHMEEKHGLHHTLQDKLEFYWKEFSNALKMYQENNQDRKLAFEELKDKDDVSAQEIDAQMRKLTRISEQIAQLKSKMASNAKECEERNRQLKEEREKMLAHFQHLKSQMNKLRDGERDKLTKLTLESNSAIKELKRNIEKLQCIMKLGEICRKFETEEEKVLPFYASSLTQEEQNDVNAAVLEAPNEALVTVMHEYSTLENFWKRFNKVSLDKLALEKEKQGMMVENQQLRTLLKQYLDGISVNDEILSQVNPLFIVNNKTNVKLNVPVTDPRIRRPVAQTVIEASHAVKNILPS
;
A
#
# COMPACT_ATOMS: atom_id res chain seq x y z
N MET A 1 34.06 180.26 -18.56
CA MET A 1 35.05 179.30 -19.14
C MET A 1 35.13 177.98 -18.35
N THR A 2 34.80 177.97 -17.06
CA THR A 2 34.67 176.74 -16.23
C THR A 2 33.41 175.91 -16.55
N ASP A 3 32.34 176.52 -17.06
CA ASP A 3 31.12 175.81 -17.46
C ASP A 3 31.23 175.06 -18.80
N GLU A 4 32.05 175.52 -19.76
CA GLU A 4 32.27 174.79 -21.03
C GLU A 4 33.07 173.50 -20.83
N ILE A 5 34.04 173.49 -19.92
CA ILE A 5 34.83 172.29 -19.60
C ILE A 5 33.98 171.26 -18.86
N ARG A 6 33.09 171.70 -17.95
CA ARG A 6 32.15 170.82 -17.25
C ARG A 6 31.12 170.21 -18.21
N ASN A 7 30.63 170.99 -19.18
CA ASN A 7 29.68 170.50 -20.17
C ASN A 7 30.32 169.49 -21.13
N LYS A 8 31.57 169.75 -21.55
CA LYS A 8 32.34 168.82 -22.39
C LYS A 8 32.67 167.51 -21.68
N HIS A 9 33.03 167.55 -20.40
CA HIS A 9 33.22 166.33 -19.58
C HIS A 9 31.90 165.58 -19.33
N MET A 10 30.77 166.29 -19.22
CA MET A 10 29.45 165.65 -19.12
C MET A 10 29.05 165.00 -20.44
N GLU A 11 29.31 165.64 -21.58
CA GLU A 11 29.12 165.06 -22.93
C GLU A 11 30.03 163.87 -23.18
N GLU A 12 31.32 163.93 -22.81
CA GLU A 12 32.25 162.79 -22.94
C GLU A 12 31.87 161.63 -22.03
N LYS A 13 31.40 161.90 -20.80
CA LYS A 13 30.87 160.88 -19.90
C LYS A 13 29.57 160.26 -20.42
N HIS A 14 28.66 161.07 -20.96
CA HIS A 14 27.41 160.57 -21.54
C HIS A 14 27.69 159.78 -22.83
N GLY A 15 28.63 160.23 -23.65
CA GLY A 15 29.10 159.52 -24.84
C GLY A 15 29.78 158.19 -24.50
N LEU A 16 30.64 158.16 -23.48
CA LEU A 16 31.27 156.93 -23.00
C LEU A 16 30.24 155.96 -22.39
N HIS A 17 29.28 156.48 -21.61
CA HIS A 17 28.18 155.70 -21.07
C HIS A 17 27.31 155.12 -22.19
N HIS A 18 26.98 155.92 -23.21
CA HIS A 18 26.22 155.46 -24.36
C HIS A 18 27.00 154.39 -25.14
N THR A 19 28.29 154.60 -25.39
CA THR A 19 29.14 153.62 -26.09
C THR A 19 29.32 152.31 -25.30
N LEU A 20 29.43 152.39 -23.98
CA LEU A 20 29.50 151.20 -23.11
C LEU A 20 28.15 150.49 -23.03
N GLN A 21 27.06 151.24 -22.98
CA GLN A 21 25.71 150.70 -22.99
C GLN A 21 25.42 150.03 -24.33
N ASP A 22 25.80 150.63 -25.45
CA ASP A 22 25.71 150.06 -26.80
C ASP A 22 26.54 148.78 -26.93
N LYS A 23 27.76 148.76 -26.37
CA LYS A 23 28.59 147.55 -26.34
C LYS A 23 27.99 146.46 -25.45
N LEU A 24 27.45 146.82 -24.28
CA LEU A 24 26.82 145.88 -23.37
C LEU A 24 25.54 145.31 -23.98
N GLU A 25 24.75 146.14 -24.65
CA GLU A 25 23.55 145.73 -25.36
C GLU A 25 23.87 144.89 -26.60
N PHE A 26 24.93 145.21 -27.33
CA PHE A 26 25.48 144.38 -28.40
C PHE A 26 25.93 143.00 -27.89
N TYR A 27 26.75 142.94 -26.85
CA TYR A 27 27.21 141.67 -26.28
C TYR A 27 26.07 140.88 -25.63
N TRP A 28 25.10 141.54 -25.01
CA TRP A 28 23.91 140.88 -24.47
C TRP A 28 23.06 140.28 -25.57
N LYS A 29 22.89 140.99 -26.69
CA LYS A 29 22.16 140.49 -27.86
C LYS A 29 22.88 139.31 -28.51
N GLU A 30 24.20 139.38 -28.67
CA GLU A 30 25.01 138.27 -29.19
C GLU A 30 24.99 137.06 -28.24
N PHE A 31 25.10 137.27 -26.93
CA PHE A 31 24.99 136.20 -25.94
C PHE A 31 23.60 135.56 -25.94
N SER A 32 22.55 136.38 -25.97
CA SER A 32 21.16 135.93 -26.06
C SER A 32 20.92 135.13 -27.35
N ASN A 33 21.45 135.61 -28.47
CA ASN A 33 21.38 134.90 -29.76
C ASN A 33 22.16 133.57 -29.72
N ALA A 34 23.39 133.54 -29.18
CA ALA A 34 24.18 132.33 -29.06
C ALA A 34 23.54 131.29 -28.12
N LEU A 35 22.96 131.75 -27.00
CA LEU A 35 22.21 130.90 -26.07
C LEU A 35 20.97 130.32 -26.75
N LYS A 36 20.22 131.16 -27.48
CA LYS A 36 19.04 130.73 -28.24
C LYS A 36 19.41 129.71 -29.32
N MET A 37 20.46 129.94 -30.10
CA MET A 37 20.92 128.99 -31.11
C MET A 37 21.43 127.67 -30.49
N TYR A 38 22.10 127.72 -29.33
CA TYR A 38 22.52 126.51 -28.62
C TYR A 38 21.31 125.73 -28.09
N GLN A 39 20.31 126.43 -27.52
CA GLN A 39 19.08 125.81 -27.04
C GLN A 39 18.32 125.17 -28.19
N GLU A 40 18.07 125.89 -29.29
CA GLU A 40 17.38 125.37 -30.47
C GLU A 40 18.13 124.18 -31.08
N ASN A 41 19.46 124.26 -31.23
CA ASN A 41 20.26 123.17 -31.80
C ASN A 41 20.36 121.93 -30.88
N ASN A 42 20.27 122.09 -29.56
CA ASN A 42 20.29 120.96 -28.61
C ASN A 42 18.90 120.49 -28.19
N GLN A 43 17.84 121.24 -28.50
CA GLN A 43 16.47 120.89 -28.12
C GLN A 43 16.04 119.58 -28.77
N ASP A 44 16.26 119.43 -30.08
CA ASP A 44 15.93 118.19 -30.80
C ASP A 44 16.72 116.99 -30.25
N ARG A 45 18.00 117.19 -29.93
CA ARG A 45 18.86 116.16 -29.34
C ARG A 45 18.42 115.79 -27.92
N LYS A 46 17.98 116.77 -27.13
CA LYS A 46 17.46 116.56 -25.78
C LYS A 46 16.15 115.79 -25.80
N LEU A 47 15.22 116.16 -26.67
CA LEU A 47 13.94 115.47 -26.85
C LEU A 47 14.15 114.02 -27.32
N ALA A 48 15.06 113.80 -28.29
CA ALA A 48 15.40 112.45 -28.74
C ALA A 48 16.03 111.59 -27.64
N PHE A 49 16.87 112.19 -26.78
CA PHE A 49 17.44 111.49 -25.63
C PHE A 49 16.37 111.15 -24.58
N GLU A 50 15.48 112.08 -24.25
CA GLU A 50 14.37 111.84 -23.32
C GLU A 50 13.45 110.73 -23.83
N GLU A 51 13.08 110.74 -25.12
CA GLU A 51 12.28 109.68 -25.73
C GLU A 51 12.99 108.31 -25.68
N LEU A 52 14.30 108.28 -25.96
CA LEU A 52 15.06 107.04 -25.91
C LEU A 52 15.19 106.53 -24.47
N LYS A 53 15.38 107.43 -23.50
CA LYS A 53 15.43 107.11 -22.07
C LYS A 53 14.11 106.53 -21.59
N ASP A 54 12.98 107.14 -21.93
CA ASP A 54 11.67 106.63 -21.54
C ASP A 54 11.42 105.23 -22.12
N LYS A 55 11.84 104.98 -23.37
CA LYS A 55 11.80 103.64 -23.99
C LYS A 55 12.71 102.64 -23.27
N ASP A 56 13.90 103.04 -22.86
CA ASP A 56 14.84 102.19 -22.11
C ASP A 56 14.29 101.86 -20.72
N ASP A 57 13.72 102.84 -20.02
CA ASP A 57 13.08 102.65 -18.71
C ASP A 57 11.89 101.67 -18.79
N VAL A 58 11.04 101.79 -19.82
CA VAL A 58 9.93 100.84 -20.06
C VAL A 58 10.46 99.45 -20.40
N SER A 59 11.48 99.36 -21.25
CA SER A 59 12.10 98.08 -21.63
C SER A 59 12.77 97.40 -20.44
N ALA A 60 13.46 98.15 -19.57
CA ALA A 60 14.08 97.63 -18.36
C ALA A 60 13.05 97.07 -17.37
N GLN A 61 11.92 97.77 -17.19
CA GLN A 61 10.81 97.28 -16.36
C GLN A 61 10.18 96.00 -16.94
N GLU A 62 10.02 95.93 -18.27
CA GLU A 62 9.51 94.72 -18.92
C GLU A 62 10.50 93.55 -18.78
N ILE A 63 11.80 93.78 -18.95
CA ILE A 63 12.84 92.77 -18.73
C ILE A 63 12.79 92.25 -17.30
N ASP A 64 12.72 93.12 -16.28
CA ASP A 64 12.63 92.67 -14.88
C ASP A 64 11.37 91.83 -14.64
N ALA A 65 10.21 92.25 -15.16
CA ALA A 65 8.96 91.50 -15.05
C ALA A 65 9.08 90.11 -15.71
N GLN A 66 9.67 90.03 -16.91
CA GLN A 66 9.89 88.75 -17.60
C GLN A 66 10.92 87.88 -16.89
N MET A 67 12.00 88.45 -16.35
CA MET A 67 12.99 87.71 -15.56
C MET A 67 12.36 87.09 -14.31
N ARG A 68 11.54 87.84 -13.57
CA ARG A 68 10.80 87.30 -12.43
C ARG A 68 9.84 86.18 -12.83
N LYS A 69 9.16 86.33 -13.98
CA LYS A 69 8.27 85.29 -14.52
C LYS A 69 9.04 84.04 -14.92
N LEU A 70 10.19 84.19 -15.57
CA LEU A 70 11.08 83.09 -15.94
C LEU A 70 11.58 82.33 -14.70
N THR A 71 12.02 83.03 -13.66
CA THR A 71 12.45 82.40 -12.40
C THR A 71 11.32 81.60 -11.76
N ARG A 72 10.11 82.16 -11.66
CA ARG A 72 8.94 81.44 -11.11
C ARG A 72 8.60 80.18 -11.89
N ILE A 73 8.57 80.27 -13.23
CA ILE A 73 8.28 79.11 -14.08
C ILE A 73 9.40 78.06 -13.96
N SER A 74 10.66 78.49 -13.89
CA SER A 74 11.81 77.60 -13.70
C SER A 74 11.73 76.84 -12.37
N GLU A 75 11.42 77.54 -11.28
CA GLU A 75 11.20 76.92 -9.95
C GLU A 75 10.03 75.94 -9.97
N GLN A 76 8.91 76.28 -10.61
CA GLN A 76 7.77 75.38 -10.77
C GLN A 76 8.15 74.13 -11.56
N ILE A 77 8.89 74.27 -12.67
CA ILE A 77 9.41 73.13 -13.44
C ILE A 77 10.31 72.26 -12.57
N ALA A 78 11.22 72.86 -11.79
CA ALA A 78 12.10 72.13 -10.89
C ALA A 78 11.31 71.35 -9.82
N GLN A 79 10.31 71.98 -9.21
CA GLN A 79 9.43 71.33 -8.23
C GLN A 79 8.65 70.17 -8.85
N LEU A 80 8.05 70.37 -10.03
CA LEU A 80 7.30 69.32 -10.73
C LEU A 80 8.22 68.16 -11.13
N LYS A 81 9.42 68.44 -11.64
CA LYS A 81 10.43 67.40 -11.93
C LYS A 81 10.79 66.60 -10.67
N SER A 82 11.01 67.27 -9.54
CA SER A 82 11.28 66.59 -8.27
C SER A 82 10.10 65.72 -7.81
N LYS A 83 8.86 66.20 -7.93
CA LYS A 83 7.66 65.43 -7.60
C LYS A 83 7.49 64.21 -8.51
N MET A 84 7.71 64.37 -9.81
CA MET A 84 7.67 63.26 -10.76
C MET A 84 8.72 62.20 -10.43
N ALA A 85 9.95 62.61 -10.10
CA ALA A 85 11.01 61.69 -9.70
C ALA A 85 10.68 60.93 -8.41
N SER A 86 10.13 61.62 -7.40
CA SER A 86 9.68 60.96 -6.15
C SER A 86 8.58 59.94 -6.42
N ASN A 87 7.56 60.33 -7.18
CA ASN A 87 6.44 59.44 -7.50
C ASN A 87 6.89 58.22 -8.33
N ALA A 88 7.81 58.40 -9.28
CA ALA A 88 8.39 57.30 -10.04
C ALA A 88 9.10 56.30 -9.12
N LYS A 89 9.94 56.80 -8.20
CA LYS A 89 10.66 55.98 -7.22
C LYS A 89 9.71 55.22 -6.28
N GLU A 90 8.67 55.89 -5.78
CA GLU A 90 7.66 55.25 -4.93
C GLU A 90 6.86 54.18 -5.67
N CYS A 91 6.50 54.42 -6.93
CA CYS A 91 5.83 53.43 -7.77
C CYS A 91 6.73 52.22 -8.06
N GLU A 92 8.01 52.43 -8.35
CA GLU A 92 8.98 51.34 -8.54
C GLU A 92 9.13 50.51 -7.27
N GLU A 93 9.27 51.15 -6.11
CA GLU A 93 9.39 50.49 -4.80
C GLU A 93 8.13 49.66 -4.48
N ARG A 94 6.94 50.25 -4.62
CA ARG A 94 5.66 49.53 -4.42
C ARG A 94 5.53 48.34 -5.35
N ASN A 95 5.88 48.50 -6.62
CA ASN A 95 5.83 47.41 -7.60
C ASN A 95 6.85 46.31 -7.26
N ARG A 96 8.03 46.66 -6.75
CA ARG A 96 9.03 45.69 -6.30
C ARG A 96 8.49 44.87 -5.12
N GLN A 97 7.96 45.53 -4.10
CA GLN A 97 7.40 44.87 -2.92
C GLN A 97 6.26 43.90 -3.28
N LEU A 98 5.32 44.33 -4.13
CA LEU A 98 4.23 43.47 -4.60
C LEU A 98 4.73 42.24 -5.38
N LYS A 99 5.80 42.38 -6.17
CA LYS A 99 6.42 41.25 -6.86
C LYS A 99 7.06 40.27 -5.89
N GLU A 100 7.82 40.76 -4.90
CA GLU A 100 8.45 39.91 -3.88
C GLU A 100 7.41 39.15 -3.05
N GLU A 101 6.32 39.80 -2.64
CA GLU A 101 5.23 39.14 -1.91
C GLU A 101 4.54 38.07 -2.75
N ARG A 102 4.27 38.37 -4.04
CA ARG A 102 3.71 37.41 -4.98
C ARG A 102 4.61 36.18 -5.14
N GLU A 103 5.92 36.39 -5.28
CA GLU A 103 6.89 35.30 -5.42
C GLU A 103 6.97 34.44 -4.15
N LYS A 104 6.99 35.06 -2.97
CA LYS A 104 6.93 34.35 -1.69
C LYS A 104 5.66 33.51 -1.57
N MET A 105 4.50 34.08 -1.89
CA MET A 105 3.23 33.37 -1.87
C MET A 105 3.21 32.21 -2.87
N LEU A 106 3.76 32.40 -4.07
CA LEU A 106 3.87 31.34 -5.08
C LEU A 106 4.77 30.20 -4.60
N ALA A 107 5.91 30.52 -3.96
CA ALA A 107 6.80 29.52 -3.39
C ALA A 107 6.10 28.71 -2.28
N HIS A 108 5.38 29.37 -1.37
CA HIS A 108 4.58 28.70 -0.35
C HIS A 108 3.49 27.80 -0.96
N PHE A 109 2.80 28.28 -1.99
CA PHE A 109 1.80 27.48 -2.69
C PHE A 109 2.39 26.24 -3.35
N GLN A 110 3.52 26.38 -4.04
CA GLN A 110 4.21 25.24 -4.68
C GLN A 110 4.70 24.24 -3.64
N HIS A 111 5.25 24.71 -2.51
CA HIS A 111 5.68 23.87 -1.42
C HIS A 111 4.49 23.08 -0.83
N LEU A 112 3.39 23.76 -0.51
CA LEU A 112 2.19 23.12 0.01
C LEU A 112 1.60 22.12 -0.97
N LYS A 113 1.55 22.45 -2.27
CA LYS A 113 1.10 21.53 -3.32
C LYS A 113 1.98 20.29 -3.41
N SER A 114 3.30 20.43 -3.27
CA SER A 114 4.22 19.30 -3.22
C SER A 114 3.97 18.42 -1.99
N GLN A 115 3.79 19.01 -0.81
CA GLN A 115 3.46 18.27 0.42
C GLN A 115 2.14 17.51 0.29
N MET A 116 1.10 18.17 -0.24
CA MET A 116 -0.22 17.55 -0.45
C MET A 116 -0.12 16.35 -1.40
N ASN A 117 0.63 16.47 -2.50
CA ASN A 117 0.83 15.37 -3.44
C ASN A 117 1.58 14.21 -2.78
N LYS A 118 2.65 14.49 -2.03
CA LYS A 118 3.40 13.46 -1.30
C LYS A 118 2.52 12.70 -0.29
N LEU A 119 1.66 13.43 0.44
CA LEU A 119 0.73 12.82 1.38
C LEU A 119 -0.27 11.94 0.65
N ARG A 120 -0.86 12.43 -0.46
CA ARG A 120 -1.81 11.67 -1.27
C ARG A 120 -1.18 10.41 -1.87
N ASP A 121 0.05 10.49 -2.36
CA ASP A 121 0.79 9.32 -2.87
C ASP A 121 1.08 8.32 -1.74
N GLY A 122 1.51 8.79 -0.56
CA GLY A 122 1.74 7.94 0.60
C GLY A 122 0.48 7.23 1.10
N GLU A 123 -0.66 7.91 1.15
CA GLU A 123 -1.94 7.30 1.52
C GLU A 123 -2.43 6.31 0.45
N ARG A 124 -2.20 6.60 -0.83
CA ARG A 124 -2.48 5.64 -1.91
C ARG A 124 -1.66 4.37 -1.74
N ASP A 125 -0.36 4.49 -1.48
CA ASP A 125 0.53 3.34 -1.32
C ASP A 125 0.15 2.49 -0.10
N LYS A 126 -0.18 3.13 1.03
CA LYS A 126 -0.70 2.43 2.22
C LYS A 126 -2.00 1.68 1.92
N LEU A 127 -2.94 2.30 1.21
CA LEU A 127 -4.20 1.67 0.84
C LEU A 127 -3.99 0.47 -0.09
N THR A 128 -3.09 0.59 -1.06
CA THR A 128 -2.71 -0.51 -1.95
C THR A 128 -2.10 -1.66 -1.15
N LYS A 129 -1.17 -1.37 -0.24
CA LYS A 129 -0.55 -2.38 0.63
C LYS A 129 -1.59 -3.10 1.48
N LEU A 130 -2.43 -2.37 2.19
CA LEU A 130 -3.49 -2.93 3.04
C LEU A 130 -4.44 -3.83 2.23
N THR A 131 -4.80 -3.39 1.03
CA THR A 131 -5.70 -4.14 0.14
C THR A 131 -5.06 -5.44 -0.34
N LEU A 132 -3.78 -5.42 -0.70
CA LEU A 132 -3.04 -6.62 -1.12
C LEU A 132 -2.89 -7.62 0.04
N GLU A 133 -2.46 -7.16 1.20
CA GLU A 133 -2.26 -7.99 2.39
C GLU A 133 -3.58 -8.61 2.87
N SER A 134 -4.65 -7.80 2.96
CA SER A 134 -5.98 -8.27 3.33
C SER A 134 -6.52 -9.31 2.34
N ASN A 135 -6.43 -9.05 1.04
CA ASN A 135 -6.85 -10.02 0.03
C ASN A 135 -6.03 -11.31 0.07
N SER A 136 -4.73 -11.23 0.36
CA SER A 136 -3.89 -12.42 0.54
C SER A 136 -4.34 -13.23 1.74
N ALA A 137 -4.56 -12.60 2.89
CA ALA A 137 -5.06 -13.25 4.09
C ALA A 137 -6.44 -13.90 3.88
N ILE A 138 -7.35 -13.20 3.20
CA ILE A 138 -8.67 -13.74 2.84
C ILE A 138 -8.53 -14.99 1.95
N LYS A 139 -7.61 -14.99 0.98
CA LYS A 139 -7.37 -16.17 0.12
C LYS A 139 -6.86 -17.35 0.93
N GLU A 140 -5.91 -17.14 1.84
CA GLU A 140 -5.40 -18.20 2.71
C GLU A 140 -6.48 -18.75 3.64
N LEU A 141 -7.28 -17.89 4.27
CA LEU A 141 -8.39 -18.31 5.10
C LEU A 141 -9.43 -19.13 4.31
N LYS A 142 -9.75 -18.72 3.07
CA LYS A 142 -10.64 -19.49 2.19
C LYS A 142 -10.08 -20.87 1.86
N ARG A 143 -8.77 -20.97 1.55
CA ARG A 143 -8.10 -22.25 1.32
C ARG A 143 -8.18 -23.16 2.55
N ASN A 144 -7.99 -22.61 3.75
CA ASN A 144 -8.12 -23.37 4.99
C ASN A 144 -9.56 -23.83 5.25
N ILE A 145 -10.55 -22.99 4.97
CA ILE A 145 -11.97 -23.37 5.04
C ILE A 145 -12.27 -24.52 4.08
N GLU A 146 -11.78 -24.48 2.83
CA GLU A 146 -11.96 -25.57 1.87
C GLU A 146 -11.35 -26.88 2.35
N LYS A 147 -10.14 -26.84 2.92
CA LYS A 147 -9.49 -28.02 3.54
C LYS A 147 -10.31 -28.58 4.71
N LEU A 148 -10.77 -27.71 5.61
CA LEU A 148 -11.60 -28.11 6.76
C LEU A 148 -12.93 -28.74 6.29
N GLN A 149 -13.58 -28.15 5.28
CA GLN A 149 -14.79 -28.72 4.69
C GLN A 149 -14.53 -30.10 4.07
N CYS A 150 -13.39 -30.29 3.41
CA CYS A 150 -13.00 -31.60 2.88
C CYS A 150 -12.82 -32.63 4.01
N ILE A 151 -12.10 -32.27 5.08
CA ILE A 151 -11.92 -33.14 6.25
C ILE A 151 -13.26 -33.50 6.90
N MET A 152 -14.15 -32.52 7.09
CA MET A 152 -15.48 -32.75 7.66
C MET A 152 -16.32 -33.70 6.78
N LYS A 153 -16.37 -33.45 5.46
CA LYS A 153 -17.09 -34.31 4.51
C LYS A 153 -16.53 -35.73 4.50
N LEU A 154 -15.20 -35.87 4.55
CA LEU A 154 -14.56 -37.18 4.62
C LEU A 154 -14.94 -37.89 5.92
N GLY A 155 -14.93 -37.19 7.05
CA GLY A 155 -15.40 -37.72 8.34
C GLY A 155 -16.86 -38.18 8.29
N GLU A 156 -17.75 -37.41 7.66
CA GLU A 156 -19.16 -37.79 7.47
C GLU A 156 -19.32 -39.04 6.58
N ILE A 157 -18.53 -39.15 5.50
CA ILE A 157 -18.55 -40.31 4.62
C ILE A 157 -18.02 -41.55 5.36
N CYS A 158 -16.88 -41.43 6.04
CA CYS A 158 -16.31 -42.50 6.86
C CYS A 158 -17.30 -42.98 7.93
N ARG A 159 -18.02 -42.06 8.58
CA ARG A 159 -19.03 -42.37 9.58
C ARG A 159 -20.19 -43.23 9.08
N LYS A 160 -20.45 -43.27 7.76
CA LYS A 160 -21.47 -44.17 7.18
C LYS A 160 -21.05 -45.64 7.23
N PHE A 161 -19.75 -45.92 7.26
CA PHE A 161 -19.20 -47.29 7.27
C PHE A 161 -18.85 -47.78 8.66
N GLU A 162 -19.02 -46.95 9.69
CA GLU A 162 -18.81 -47.31 11.09
C GLU A 162 -20.01 -48.08 11.64
N THR A 163 -19.74 -49.00 12.56
CA THR A 163 -20.78 -49.73 13.29
C THR A 163 -21.51 -48.79 14.25
N GLU A 164 -22.73 -49.16 14.69
CA GLU A 164 -23.45 -48.36 15.69
C GLU A 164 -22.69 -48.28 17.02
N GLU A 165 -21.96 -49.33 17.39
CA GLU A 165 -21.08 -49.32 18.56
C GLU A 165 -19.98 -48.25 18.42
N GLU A 166 -19.30 -48.18 17.27
CA GLU A 166 -18.26 -47.18 16.99
C GLU A 166 -18.78 -45.73 16.91
N LYS A 167 -20.08 -45.56 16.62
CA LYS A 167 -20.73 -44.24 16.58
C LYS A 167 -21.11 -43.75 17.97
N VAL A 168 -21.46 -44.67 18.88
CA VAL A 168 -21.91 -44.36 20.26
C VAL A 168 -20.73 -44.32 21.23
N LEU A 169 -19.75 -45.22 21.06
CA LEU A 169 -18.52 -45.32 21.83
C LEU A 169 -17.30 -45.23 20.89
N PRO A 170 -16.96 -44.03 20.38
CA PRO A 170 -15.86 -43.87 19.43
C PRO A 170 -14.47 -44.08 20.04
N PHE A 171 -14.38 -43.98 21.37
CA PHE A 171 -13.14 -44.07 22.13
C PHE A 171 -13.23 -45.24 23.10
N TYR A 172 -12.46 -46.28 22.81
CA TYR A 172 -12.40 -47.48 23.63
C TYR A 172 -11.63 -47.22 24.93
N ALA A 173 -12.01 -47.92 25.99
CA ALA A 173 -11.26 -47.90 27.23
C ALA A 173 -9.81 -48.36 26.97
N SER A 174 -8.85 -47.68 27.60
CA SER A 174 -7.45 -48.06 27.51
C SER A 174 -7.30 -49.51 27.98
N SER A 175 -6.66 -50.36 27.17
CA SER A 175 -6.29 -51.70 27.61
C SER A 175 -5.05 -51.70 28.51
N LEU A 176 -4.45 -50.53 28.72
CA LEU A 176 -3.29 -50.33 29.59
C LEU A 176 -3.73 -50.42 31.05
N THR A 177 -2.87 -51.04 31.85
CA THR A 177 -2.97 -51.00 33.31
C THR A 177 -2.72 -49.58 33.82
N GLN A 178 -3.13 -49.31 35.07
CA GLN A 178 -2.96 -47.98 35.67
C GLN A 178 -1.48 -47.58 35.76
N GLU A 179 -0.57 -48.54 35.94
CA GLU A 179 0.88 -48.31 35.94
C GLU A 179 1.37 -47.91 34.55
N GLU A 180 1.03 -48.65 33.51
CA GLU A 180 1.40 -48.32 32.13
C GLU A 180 0.80 -46.98 31.67
N GLN A 181 -0.42 -46.65 32.11
CA GLN A 181 -1.05 -45.37 31.81
C GLN A 181 -0.30 -44.20 32.46
N ASN A 182 0.21 -44.40 33.69
CA ASN A 182 1.03 -43.40 34.37
C ASN A 182 2.38 -43.22 33.68
N ASP A 183 2.99 -44.29 33.19
CA ASP A 183 4.25 -44.24 32.44
C ASP A 183 4.12 -43.51 31.10
N VAL A 184 3.04 -43.78 30.36
CA VAL A 184 2.73 -43.05 29.11
C VAL A 184 2.52 -41.56 29.39
N ASN A 185 1.77 -41.22 30.45
CA ASN A 185 1.55 -39.83 30.83
C ASN A 185 2.85 -39.12 31.24
N ALA A 186 3.75 -39.82 31.95
CA ALA A 186 5.06 -39.29 32.33
C ALA A 186 5.95 -39.05 31.09
N ALA A 187 5.96 -39.98 30.13
CA ALA A 187 6.71 -39.84 28.88
C ALA A 187 6.19 -38.69 27.99
N VAL A 188 4.89 -38.41 28.00
CA VAL A 188 4.30 -37.28 27.25
C VAL A 188 4.65 -35.93 27.87
N LEU A 189 4.87 -35.87 29.20
CA LEU A 189 5.29 -34.66 29.92
C LEU A 189 6.80 -34.40 29.81
N GLU A 190 7.57 -35.39 29.38
CA GLU A 190 9.01 -35.25 29.19
C GLU A 190 9.31 -34.32 28.00
N ALA A 191 10.29 -33.43 28.18
CA ALA A 191 10.63 -32.45 27.15
C ALA A 191 11.20 -33.17 25.90
N PRO A 192 10.70 -32.88 24.70
CA PRO A 192 11.15 -33.56 23.49
C PRO A 192 12.63 -33.28 23.23
N ASN A 193 13.47 -34.32 23.35
CA ASN A 193 14.91 -34.26 23.12
C ASN A 193 15.27 -34.41 21.63
N GLU A 194 14.45 -35.15 20.88
CA GLU A 194 14.69 -35.45 19.47
C GLU A 194 13.64 -34.81 18.55
N ALA A 195 14.04 -34.46 17.33
CA ALA A 195 13.16 -33.83 16.34
C ALA A 195 11.89 -34.66 16.04
N LEU A 196 12.01 -35.99 16.07
CA LEU A 196 10.86 -36.89 15.89
C LEU A 196 9.87 -36.78 17.05
N VAL A 197 10.37 -36.68 18.29
CA VAL A 197 9.54 -36.56 19.49
C VAL A 197 8.80 -35.22 19.49
N THR A 198 9.42 -34.14 19.03
CA THR A 198 8.76 -32.84 18.85
C THR A 198 7.58 -32.92 17.88
N VAL A 199 7.77 -33.57 16.72
CA VAL A 199 6.70 -33.77 15.73
C VAL A 199 5.60 -34.67 16.29
N MET A 200 5.95 -35.74 17.02
CA MET A 200 4.95 -36.59 17.68
C MET A 200 4.15 -35.84 18.74
N HIS A 201 4.77 -34.90 19.46
CA HIS A 201 4.11 -34.06 20.46
C HIS A 201 3.06 -33.14 19.84
N GLU A 202 3.33 -32.58 18.65
CA GLU A 202 2.36 -31.79 17.88
C GLU A 202 1.10 -32.58 17.51
N TYR A 203 1.22 -33.90 17.34
CA TYR A 203 0.12 -34.81 17.00
C TYR A 203 -0.49 -35.53 18.22
N SER A 204 -0.08 -35.21 19.44
CA SER A 204 -0.67 -35.77 20.68
C SER A 204 -2.20 -35.62 20.71
N THR A 205 -2.73 -34.52 20.16
CA THR A 205 -4.17 -34.25 20.03
C THR A 205 -4.93 -35.26 19.16
N LEU A 206 -4.24 -36.06 18.34
CA LEU A 206 -4.80 -37.09 17.47
C LEU A 206 -4.72 -38.51 18.07
N GLU A 207 -4.30 -38.66 19.33
CA GLU A 207 -4.19 -39.98 19.99
C GLU A 207 -5.48 -40.81 19.87
N ASN A 208 -6.63 -40.17 20.10
CA ASN A 208 -7.93 -40.82 20.00
C ASN A 208 -8.29 -41.23 18.56
N PHE A 209 -7.84 -40.48 17.56
CA PHE A 209 -7.99 -40.87 16.15
C PHE A 209 -7.20 -42.15 15.88
N TRP A 210 -5.97 -42.24 16.35
CA TRP A 210 -5.12 -43.41 16.17
C TRP A 210 -5.63 -44.65 16.92
N LYS A 211 -6.15 -44.49 18.14
CA LYS A 211 -6.82 -45.57 18.87
C LYS A 211 -7.96 -46.18 18.04
N ARG A 212 -8.81 -45.32 17.48
CA ARG A 212 -9.93 -45.73 16.64
C ARG A 212 -9.48 -46.40 15.34
N PHE A 213 -8.48 -45.83 14.67
CA PHE A 213 -7.90 -46.39 13.45
C PHE A 213 -7.28 -47.78 13.66
N ASN A 214 -6.54 -47.95 14.76
CA ASN A 214 -5.90 -49.22 15.11
C ASN A 214 -6.93 -50.30 15.43
N LYS A 215 -8.00 -49.98 16.17
CA LYS A 215 -9.09 -50.92 16.45
C LYS A 215 -9.72 -51.44 15.16
N VAL A 216 -10.12 -50.56 14.25
CA VAL A 216 -10.73 -50.96 12.97
C VAL A 216 -9.75 -51.77 12.11
N SER A 217 -8.45 -51.45 12.18
CA SER A 217 -7.41 -52.22 11.49
C SER A 217 -7.29 -53.65 12.02
N LEU A 218 -7.40 -53.84 13.34
CA LEU A 218 -7.43 -55.16 13.97
C LEU A 218 -8.69 -55.95 13.59
N ASP A 219 -9.85 -55.31 13.61
CA ASP A 219 -11.12 -55.93 13.21
C ASP A 219 -11.09 -56.39 11.75
N LYS A 220 -10.59 -55.53 10.85
CA LYS A 220 -10.40 -55.90 9.45
C LYS A 220 -9.53 -57.14 9.31
N LEU A 221 -8.43 -57.22 10.07
CA LEU A 221 -7.50 -58.34 10.02
C LEU A 221 -8.13 -59.63 10.58
N ALA A 222 -8.95 -59.52 11.62
CA ALA A 222 -9.74 -60.63 12.15
C ALA A 222 -10.76 -61.16 11.13
N LEU A 223 -11.53 -60.27 10.49
CA LEU A 223 -12.49 -60.63 9.45
C LEU A 223 -11.82 -61.27 8.23
N GLU A 224 -10.65 -60.78 7.84
CA GLU A 224 -9.89 -61.35 6.73
C GLU A 224 -9.41 -62.78 7.04
N LYS A 225 -8.97 -63.03 8.28
CA LYS A 225 -8.61 -64.37 8.74
C LYS A 225 -9.81 -65.31 8.80
N GLU A 226 -10.95 -64.86 9.29
CA GLU A 226 -12.18 -65.66 9.35
C GLU A 226 -12.68 -66.02 7.94
N LYS A 227 -12.69 -65.05 7.02
CA LYS A 227 -13.01 -65.28 5.60
C LYS A 227 -12.10 -66.35 4.99
N GLN A 228 -10.79 -66.28 5.24
CA GLN A 228 -9.85 -67.30 4.76
C GLN A 228 -10.19 -68.69 5.33
N GLY A 229 -10.51 -68.78 6.62
CA GLY A 229 -10.96 -70.02 7.26
C GLY A 229 -12.22 -70.60 6.59
N MET A 230 -13.26 -69.77 6.43
CA MET A 230 -14.51 -70.17 5.75
C MET A 230 -14.29 -70.59 4.30
N MET A 231 -13.37 -69.94 3.57
CA MET A 231 -13.04 -70.34 2.19
C MET A 231 -12.42 -71.73 2.14
N VAL A 232 -11.49 -72.03 3.07
CA VAL A 232 -10.87 -73.36 3.16
C VAL A 232 -11.91 -74.42 3.52
N GLU A 233 -12.76 -74.15 4.50
CA GLU A 233 -13.84 -75.08 4.88
C GLU A 233 -14.83 -75.30 3.74
N ASN A 234 -15.24 -74.23 3.04
CA ASN A 234 -16.14 -74.36 1.88
C ASN A 234 -15.52 -75.21 0.78
N GLN A 235 -14.21 -75.04 0.53
CA GLN A 235 -13.48 -75.86 -0.43
C GLN A 235 -13.43 -77.33 -0.01
N GLN A 236 -13.21 -77.61 1.27
CA GLN A 236 -13.23 -78.96 1.83
C GLN A 236 -14.62 -79.60 1.70
N LEU A 237 -15.68 -78.87 2.06
CA LEU A 237 -17.06 -79.34 1.94
C LEU A 237 -17.44 -79.62 0.48
N ARG A 238 -17.06 -78.76 -0.46
CA ARG A 238 -17.24 -79.00 -1.89
C ARG A 238 -16.51 -80.26 -2.36
N THR A 239 -15.31 -80.49 -1.85
CA THR A 239 -14.52 -81.69 -2.15
C THR A 239 -15.18 -82.96 -1.59
N LEU A 240 -15.64 -82.91 -0.33
CA LEU A 240 -16.34 -84.02 0.31
C LEU A 240 -17.68 -84.33 -0.36
N LEU A 241 -18.43 -83.29 -0.74
CA LEU A 241 -19.67 -83.44 -1.50
C LEU A 241 -19.41 -84.06 -2.87
N LYS A 242 -18.36 -83.62 -3.58
CA LYS A 242 -17.92 -84.24 -4.83
C LYS A 242 -17.63 -85.72 -4.61
N GLN A 243 -16.82 -86.06 -3.60
CA GLN A 243 -16.50 -87.45 -3.26
C GLN A 243 -17.74 -88.29 -2.91
N TYR A 244 -18.73 -87.73 -2.21
CA TYR A 244 -19.97 -88.42 -1.88
C TYR A 244 -20.84 -88.68 -3.12
N LEU A 245 -20.99 -87.67 -3.99
CA LEU A 245 -21.70 -87.81 -5.27
C LEU A 245 -21.00 -88.84 -6.17
N ASP A 246 -19.66 -88.81 -6.21
CA ASP A 246 -18.83 -89.80 -6.89
C ASP A 246 -18.95 -91.20 -6.25
N GLY A 247 -19.30 -91.31 -4.97
CA GLY A 247 -19.52 -92.59 -4.30
C GLY A 247 -20.88 -93.23 -4.59
N ILE A 248 -21.89 -92.44 -4.99
CA ILE A 248 -23.27 -92.91 -5.25
C ILE A 248 -23.59 -92.97 -6.74
N SER A 249 -22.96 -92.12 -7.55
CA SER A 249 -23.06 -92.14 -9.00
C SER A 249 -22.01 -93.06 -9.60
N VAL A 250 -22.31 -93.73 -10.71
CA VAL A 250 -21.32 -94.47 -11.49
C VAL A 250 -21.03 -93.67 -12.75
N ASN A 251 -19.82 -93.12 -12.83
CA ASN A 251 -19.34 -92.30 -13.94
C ASN A 251 -17.95 -92.80 -14.40
N ASP A 252 -17.55 -92.54 -15.64
CA ASP A 252 -16.28 -93.04 -16.21
C ASP A 252 -15.04 -92.57 -15.43
N GLU A 253 -15.08 -91.36 -14.89
CA GLU A 253 -14.01 -90.81 -14.05
C GLU A 253 -13.83 -91.60 -12.73
N ILE A 254 -14.89 -92.21 -12.22
CA ILE A 254 -14.92 -92.98 -10.97
C ILE A 254 -14.44 -94.41 -11.20
N LEU A 255 -14.81 -95.01 -12.34
CA LEU A 255 -14.36 -96.34 -12.75
C LEU A 255 -12.86 -96.39 -13.08
N SER A 256 -12.28 -95.27 -13.52
CA SER A 256 -10.84 -95.13 -13.78
C SER A 256 -9.99 -94.89 -12.51
N GLN A 257 -10.61 -94.46 -11.41
CA GLN A 257 -9.95 -94.24 -10.12
C GLN A 257 -10.11 -95.45 -9.19
N VAL A 258 -9.33 -95.48 -8.10
CA VAL A 258 -9.40 -96.56 -7.10
C VAL A 258 -10.75 -96.50 -6.38
N ASN A 259 -11.68 -97.38 -6.75
CA ASN A 259 -13.06 -97.40 -6.28
C ASN A 259 -13.43 -98.74 -5.60
N PRO A 260 -14.41 -98.77 -4.69
CA PRO A 260 -14.88 -100.00 -4.05
C PRO A 260 -15.85 -100.82 -4.91
N LEU A 261 -16.23 -100.33 -6.09
CA LEU A 261 -17.22 -100.96 -6.98
C LEU A 261 -16.61 -102.14 -7.77
N PHE A 262 -15.28 -102.18 -7.94
CA PHE A 262 -14.55 -103.26 -8.61
C PHE A 262 -13.78 -104.12 -7.60
N ILE A 263 -14.27 -105.34 -7.35
CA ILE A 263 -13.62 -106.33 -6.48
C ILE A 263 -13.06 -107.45 -7.35
N VAL A 264 -11.75 -107.67 -7.29
CA VAL A 264 -11.06 -108.75 -8.03
C VAL A 264 -10.48 -109.72 -7.02
N ASN A 265 -10.83 -111.01 -7.13
CA ASN A 265 -10.29 -112.09 -6.28
C ASN A 265 -10.42 -111.83 -4.77
N ASN A 266 -11.60 -111.41 -4.31
CA ASN A 266 -11.93 -111.12 -2.91
C ASN A 266 -11.02 -110.07 -2.23
N LYS A 267 -10.30 -109.25 -3.00
CA LYS A 267 -9.50 -108.14 -2.49
C LYS A 267 -10.04 -106.83 -3.05
N THR A 268 -10.40 -105.90 -2.16
CA THR A 268 -10.81 -104.55 -2.53
C THR A 268 -9.57 -103.66 -2.65
N ASN A 269 -9.51 -102.81 -3.68
CA ASN A 269 -8.39 -101.87 -3.85
C ASN A 269 -8.51 -100.63 -2.93
N VAL A 270 -9.61 -100.52 -2.18
CA VAL A 270 -9.86 -99.44 -1.21
C VAL A 270 -9.71 -99.96 0.21
N LYS A 271 -9.03 -99.18 1.08
CA LYS A 271 -9.06 -99.39 2.53
C LYS A 271 -10.39 -98.90 3.09
N LEU A 272 -11.31 -99.82 3.36
CA LEU A 272 -12.58 -99.53 4.02
C LEU A 272 -12.32 -99.32 5.52
N ASN A 273 -12.23 -98.06 5.96
CA ASN A 273 -12.22 -97.72 7.39
C ASN A 273 -13.66 -97.82 7.92
N VAL A 274 -14.12 -99.03 8.23
CA VAL A 274 -15.37 -99.22 8.98
C VAL A 274 -15.10 -98.83 10.44
N PRO A 275 -15.92 -98.00 11.10
CA PRO A 275 -15.81 -97.77 12.53
C PRO A 275 -16.32 -99.03 13.26
N VAL A 276 -15.44 -100.01 13.48
CA VAL A 276 -15.76 -101.27 14.18
C VAL A 276 -15.97 -101.06 15.70
N THR A 277 -16.02 -99.81 16.16
CA THR A 277 -16.22 -99.44 17.57
C THR A 277 -17.68 -99.15 17.94
N ASP A 278 -18.63 -99.13 17.00
CA ASP A 278 -20.07 -98.96 17.33
C ASP A 278 -20.64 -100.29 17.89
N PRO A 279 -21.13 -100.33 19.15
CA PRO A 279 -21.67 -101.53 19.78
C PRO A 279 -22.84 -102.20 19.03
N ARG A 280 -23.52 -101.48 18.13
CA ARG A 280 -24.72 -101.95 17.41
C ARG A 280 -24.42 -102.89 16.23
N ILE A 281 -23.16 -103.04 15.81
CA ILE A 281 -22.76 -103.83 14.62
C ILE A 281 -21.91 -105.06 15.00
N ARG A 282 -21.83 -105.44 16.30
CA ARG A 282 -21.18 -106.70 16.68
C ARG A 282 -22.01 -107.91 16.21
N ARG A 283 -21.45 -108.74 15.32
CA ARG A 283 -21.99 -110.07 15.02
C ARG A 283 -21.87 -110.97 16.27
N PRO A 284 -22.90 -111.76 16.63
CA PRO A 284 -22.78 -112.75 17.68
C PRO A 284 -21.79 -113.83 17.24
N VAL A 285 -20.79 -114.11 18.08
CA VAL A 285 -19.83 -115.20 17.85
C VAL A 285 -20.56 -116.52 18.10
N ALA A 286 -20.57 -117.42 17.13
CA ALA A 286 -21.13 -118.76 17.29
C ALA A 286 -20.34 -119.52 18.37
N GLN A 287 -21.00 -119.86 19.46
CA GLN A 287 -20.44 -120.65 20.55
C GLN A 287 -20.48 -122.12 20.13
N THR A 288 -19.36 -122.68 19.66
CA THR A 288 -19.24 -124.11 19.36
C THR A 288 -19.21 -124.87 20.69
N VAL A 289 -20.35 -125.47 21.06
CA VAL A 289 -20.43 -126.41 22.19
C VAL A 289 -20.08 -127.79 21.65
N ILE A 290 -18.98 -128.38 22.14
CA ILE A 290 -18.64 -129.79 21.91
C ILE A 290 -19.20 -130.56 23.11
N GLU A 291 -20.22 -131.39 22.88
CA GLU A 291 -20.75 -132.30 23.91
C GLU A 291 -19.72 -133.38 24.27
N ALA A 292 -19.31 -133.42 25.53
CA ALA A 292 -18.33 -134.37 26.08
C ALA A 292 -18.93 -135.77 26.35
N SER A 293 -19.78 -136.29 25.46
CA SER A 293 -20.46 -137.59 25.62
C SER A 293 -19.93 -138.70 24.72
N HIS A 294 -18.87 -138.47 23.93
CA HIS A 294 -18.37 -139.45 22.95
C HIS A 294 -16.89 -139.83 22.99
N ALA A 295 -16.12 -139.44 24.01
CA ALA A 295 -14.71 -139.85 24.15
C ALA A 295 -14.38 -140.29 25.58
N VAL A 296 -14.79 -141.51 25.96
CA VAL A 296 -14.01 -142.55 26.67
C VAL A 296 -14.94 -143.76 26.84
N LYS A 297 -14.97 -144.63 25.83
CA LYS A 297 -15.25 -146.07 26.03
C LYS A 297 -13.90 -146.76 26.02
N ASN A 298 -13.64 -147.53 27.08
CA ASN A 298 -12.52 -148.45 27.27
C ASN A 298 -11.16 -147.78 27.50
N ILE A 299 -10.70 -147.75 28.75
CA ILE A 299 -9.40 -148.30 29.22
C ILE A 299 -9.49 -148.41 30.75
N LEU A 300 -9.82 -149.60 31.23
CA LEU A 300 -9.29 -150.19 32.47
C LEU A 300 -8.99 -151.65 32.12
N PRO A 301 -7.80 -152.13 32.46
CA PRO A 301 -7.74 -153.41 33.13
C PRO A 301 -6.76 -153.40 34.32
N SER A 302 -7.25 -154.01 35.41
CA SER A 302 -6.51 -154.64 36.52
C SER A 302 -5.65 -153.76 37.42
#